data_AF-U7QVL8-F1
#
_entry.id   AF-U7QVL8-F1
#
_cell.length_a   1.000
_cell.length_b   1.000
_cell.length_c   1.000
_cell.angle_alpha   90.00
_cell.angle_beta   90.00
_cell.angle_gamma   90.00
#
_symmetry.space_group_name_H-M   'P 1'
#
loop_
_entity.id
_entity.type
_entity.pdbx_description
1 polymer ?
#
loop_
_entity_poly.entity_id
_entity_poly.type
_entity_poly.pdbx_seq_one_letter_code
_entity_poly.pdbx_strand_id
1 'polypeptide(L)'
;MAVGVKKLAIGRFLRMYTGINFVRTTLFVDGYNSAFLSYQLVHRIYILRYLRDPQFERNVHRSQNHIESYHQLRSAILSRLLKKFDSATILLLANKY
;
A
#
# COMPACT_ATOMS: atom_id res chain seq x y z
N MET A 1 26.35 -15.45 -13.42
CA MET A 1 27.19 -14.31 -13.01
C MET A 1 26.49 -12.93 -13.02
N ALA A 2 25.20 -12.82 -13.38
CA ALA A 2 24.51 -11.53 -13.56
C ALA A 2 23.71 -10.98 -12.36
N VAL A 3 23.42 -11.82 -11.34
CA VAL A 3 22.59 -11.41 -10.18
C VAL A 3 23.36 -10.51 -9.20
N GLY A 4 24.68 -10.68 -9.08
CA GLY A 4 25.53 -9.90 -8.17
C GLY A 4 25.65 -8.43 -8.58
N VAL A 5 25.67 -8.13 -9.88
CA VAL A 5 25.85 -6.77 -10.40
C VAL A 5 24.60 -5.91 -10.18
N LYS A 6 23.39 -6.50 -10.34
CA LYS A 6 22.12 -5.80 -10.10
C LYS A 6 21.90 -5.46 -8.62
N LYS A 7 22.24 -6.39 -7.70
CA LYS A 7 22.18 -6.13 -6.25
C LYS A 7 23.14 -5.01 -5.83
N LEU A 8 24.34 -4.95 -6.44
CA LEU A 8 25.32 -3.89 -6.17
C LEU A 8 24.88 -2.52 -6.71
N ALA A 9 24.20 -2.47 -7.86
CA ALA A 9 23.67 -1.23 -8.42
C ALA A 9 22.54 -0.64 -7.57
N ILE A 10 21.60 -1.48 -7.13
CA ILE A 10 20.49 -1.07 -6.25
C ILE A 10 21.00 -0.64 -4.87
N GLY A 11 21.97 -1.38 -4.31
CA GLY A 11 22.60 -1.03 -3.03
C GLY A 11 23.36 0.30 -3.07
N ARG A 12 24.01 0.64 -4.20
CA ARG A 12 24.66 1.95 -4.40
C ARG A 12 23.64 3.08 -4.56
N PHE A 13 22.56 2.84 -5.31
CA PHE A 13 21.48 3.82 -5.51
C PHE A 13 20.77 4.15 -4.18
N LEU A 14 20.38 3.14 -3.40
CA LEU A 14 19.68 3.36 -2.13
C LEU A 14 20.58 3.99 -1.05
N ARG A 15 21.90 3.71 -1.06
CA ARG A 15 22.88 4.37 -0.19
C ARG A 15 22.92 5.88 -0.44
N MET A 16 22.78 6.32 -1.70
CA MET A 16 22.80 7.73 -2.09
C MET A 16 21.55 8.50 -1.64
N TYR A 17 20.39 7.85 -1.59
CA TYR A 17 19.12 8.50 -1.20
C TYR A 17 18.78 8.40 0.29
N THR A 18 19.33 7.44 1.03
CA THR A 18 18.86 7.15 2.40
C THR A 18 19.97 6.89 3.42
N GLY A 19 21.25 6.88 3.02
CA GLY A 19 22.38 6.58 3.93
C GLY A 19 22.41 5.14 4.47
N ILE A 20 21.60 4.24 3.89
CA ILE A 20 21.44 2.87 4.39
C ILE A 20 22.59 1.95 3.93
N ASN A 21 23.21 1.24 4.87
CA ASN A 21 24.30 0.29 4.62
C ASN A 21 23.86 -0.94 3.78
N PHE A 22 24.79 -1.49 2.99
CA PHE A 22 24.54 -2.60 2.05
C PHE A 22 23.91 -3.85 2.70
N VAL A 23 24.32 -4.19 3.93
CA VAL A 23 23.74 -5.30 4.71
C VAL A 23 22.28 -5.04 5.09
N ARG A 24 21.91 -3.77 5.34
CA ARG A 24 20.52 -3.39 5.62
C ARG A 24 19.68 -3.38 4.35
N THR A 25 20.26 -3.09 3.18
CA THR A 25 19.54 -3.20 1.90
C THR A 25 19.21 -4.64 1.53
N THR A 26 20.10 -5.60 1.82
CA THR A 26 19.78 -7.02 1.59
C THR A 26 18.70 -7.50 2.55
N LEU A 27 18.80 -7.19 3.84
CA LEU A 27 17.76 -7.51 4.83
C LEU A 27 16.40 -6.85 4.49
N PHE A 28 16.41 -5.62 4.00
CA PHE A 28 15.23 -4.94 3.50
C PHE A 28 14.67 -5.72 2.30
N VAL A 29 15.45 -5.90 1.22
CA VAL A 29 15.00 -6.62 0.01
C VAL A 29 14.50 -8.03 0.31
N ASP A 30 15.17 -8.76 1.21
CA ASP A 30 14.75 -10.10 1.64
C ASP A 30 13.46 -10.04 2.48
N GLY A 31 13.29 -9.00 3.30
CA GLY A 31 12.03 -8.66 3.97
C GLY A 31 10.89 -8.32 3.01
N TYR A 32 11.17 -7.56 1.93
CA TYR A 32 10.18 -7.27 0.89
C TYR A 32 9.80 -8.54 0.11
N ASN A 33 10.78 -9.38 -0.23
CA ASN A 33 10.53 -10.63 -0.95
C ASN A 33 9.68 -11.59 -0.12
N SER A 34 9.98 -11.74 1.17
CA SER A 34 9.20 -12.60 2.08
C SER A 34 7.78 -12.08 2.31
N ALA A 35 7.61 -10.77 2.51
CA ALA A 35 6.29 -10.15 2.63
C ALA A 35 5.48 -10.29 1.34
N PHE A 36 6.12 -10.10 0.18
CA PHE A 36 5.49 -10.24 -1.13
C PHE A 36 5.04 -11.68 -1.42
N LEU A 37 5.88 -12.68 -1.13
CA LEU A 37 5.52 -14.09 -1.29
C LEU A 37 4.36 -14.49 -0.37
N SER A 38 4.37 -14.01 0.88
CA SER A 38 3.29 -14.26 1.84
C SER A 38 1.98 -13.63 1.37
N TYR A 39 2.03 -12.38 0.90
CA TYR A 39 0.89 -11.69 0.31
C TYR A 39 0.33 -12.44 -0.90
N GLN A 40 1.18 -12.93 -1.81
CA GLN A 40 0.74 -13.69 -2.97
C GLN A 40 0.02 -14.99 -2.59
N LEU A 41 0.50 -15.70 -1.57
CA LEU A 41 -0.15 -16.93 -1.10
C LEU A 41 -1.53 -16.63 -0.48
N VAL A 42 -1.61 -15.63 0.39
CA VAL A 42 -2.87 -15.18 0.99
C VAL A 42 -3.84 -14.73 -0.10
N HIS A 43 -3.38 -13.98 -1.08
CA HIS A 43 -4.20 -13.51 -2.19
C HIS A 43 -4.72 -14.67 -3.07
N ARG A 44 -3.90 -15.67 -3.36
CA ARG A 44 -4.33 -16.88 -4.09
C ARG A 44 -5.38 -17.67 -3.31
N ILE A 45 -5.17 -17.89 -2.01
CA ILE A 45 -6.16 -18.56 -1.15
C ILE A 45 -7.45 -17.75 -1.10
N TYR A 46 -7.36 -16.43 -1.01
CA TYR A 46 -8.49 -15.52 -1.01
C TYR A 46 -9.31 -15.63 -2.31
N ILE A 47 -8.66 -15.62 -3.48
CA ILE A 47 -9.33 -15.83 -4.78
C ILE A 47 -9.99 -17.21 -4.84
N LEU A 48 -9.32 -18.26 -4.37
CA LEU A 48 -9.88 -19.62 -4.37
C LEU A 48 -11.08 -19.79 -3.42
N ARG A 49 -11.18 -18.97 -2.37
CA ARG A 49 -12.38 -18.91 -1.51
C ARG A 49 -13.48 -18.10 -2.17
N TYR A 50 -13.11 -17.00 -2.83
CA TYR A 50 -14.00 -16.16 -3.60
C TYR A 50 -14.72 -16.92 -4.72
N LEU A 51 -14.01 -17.74 -5.49
CA LEU A 51 -14.60 -18.53 -6.59
C LEU A 51 -15.53 -19.66 -6.14
N ARG A 52 -15.41 -20.10 -4.89
CA ARG A 52 -16.12 -21.28 -4.38
C ARG A 52 -17.35 -20.94 -3.57
N ASP A 53 -17.38 -19.76 -2.94
CA ASP A 53 -18.46 -19.36 -2.05
C ASP A 53 -19.13 -18.05 -2.52
N PRO A 54 -20.33 -18.13 -3.12
CA PRO A 54 -21.11 -16.97 -3.54
C PRO A 54 -21.49 -16.03 -2.39
N GLN A 55 -21.56 -16.52 -1.14
CA GLN A 55 -21.84 -15.69 0.01
C GLN A 55 -20.62 -14.86 0.43
N PHE A 56 -19.42 -15.44 0.30
CA PHE A 56 -18.17 -14.72 0.54
C PHE A 56 -18.01 -13.55 -0.44
N GLU A 57 -18.27 -13.78 -1.72
CA GLU A 57 -18.29 -12.73 -2.75
C GLU A 57 -19.21 -11.56 -2.39
N ARG A 58 -20.46 -11.84 -1.99
CA ARG A 58 -21.41 -10.78 -1.59
C ARG A 58 -20.95 -9.97 -0.38
N ASN A 59 -20.34 -10.63 0.60
CA ASN A 59 -19.81 -9.96 1.78
C ASN A 59 -18.60 -9.09 1.45
N VAL A 60 -17.72 -9.57 0.56
CA VAL A 60 -16.59 -8.80 0.03
C VAL A 60 -17.07 -7.59 -0.75
N HIS A 61 -18.03 -7.76 -1.66
CA HIS A 61 -18.64 -6.64 -2.39
C HIS A 61 -19.32 -5.64 -1.47
N ARG A 62 -20.03 -6.09 -0.43
CA ARG A 62 -20.62 -5.17 0.57
C ARG A 62 -19.52 -4.38 1.29
N SER A 63 -18.43 -5.03 1.69
CA SER A 63 -17.30 -4.36 2.33
C SER A 63 -16.59 -3.38 1.40
N GLN A 64 -16.41 -3.74 0.13
CA GLN A 64 -15.85 -2.85 -0.89
C GLN A 64 -16.74 -1.63 -1.10
N ASN A 65 -18.05 -1.83 -1.25
CA ASN A 65 -19.00 -0.72 -1.37
C ASN A 65 -18.98 0.20 -0.14
N HIS A 66 -18.77 -0.34 1.06
CA HIS A 66 -18.66 0.48 2.28
C HIS A 66 -17.41 1.36 2.26
N ILE A 67 -16.26 0.79 1.90
CA ILE A 67 -14.99 1.54 1.78
C ILE A 67 -15.10 2.60 0.67
N GLU A 68 -15.65 2.23 -0.48
CA GLU A 68 -15.87 3.14 -1.61
C GLU A 68 -16.80 4.30 -1.21
N SER A 69 -17.90 4.01 -0.51
CA SER A 69 -18.82 5.03 0.01
C SER A 69 -18.13 5.99 0.99
N TYR A 70 -17.24 5.47 1.84
CA TYR A 70 -16.45 6.31 2.75
C TYR A 70 -15.49 7.22 1.96
N HIS A 71 -14.81 6.70 0.93
CA HIS A 71 -13.93 7.51 0.09
C HIS A 71 -14.68 8.58 -0.70
N GLN A 72 -15.89 8.28 -1.18
CA GLN A 72 -16.76 9.24 -1.84
C GLN A 72 -17.19 10.36 -0.88
N LEU A 73 -17.62 9.99 0.34
CA LEU A 73 -17.98 10.96 1.38
C LEU A 73 -16.79 11.83 1.76
N ARG A 74 -15.61 11.22 2.00
CA ARG A 74 -14.38 11.93 2.32
C ARG A 74 -14.00 12.91 1.21
N SER A 75 -14.09 12.49 -0.05
CA SER A 75 -13.84 13.33 -1.21
C SER A 75 -14.83 14.49 -1.29
N ALA A 76 -16.13 14.24 -1.10
CA ALA A 76 -17.16 15.28 -1.11
C ALA A 76 -16.94 16.32 -0.01
N ILE A 77 -16.59 15.88 1.21
CA ILE A 77 -16.25 16.77 2.32
C ILE A 77 -15.00 17.57 1.97
N LEU A 78 -13.96 16.94 1.45
CA LEU A 78 -12.72 17.61 1.05
C LEU A 78 -13.00 18.67 -0.04
N SER A 79 -13.77 18.35 -1.07
CA SER A 79 -14.17 19.29 -2.12
C SER A 79 -14.99 20.46 -1.57
N ARG A 80 -15.83 20.22 -0.56
CA ARG A 80 -16.59 21.30 0.12
C ARG A 80 -15.67 22.20 0.94
N LEU A 81 -14.70 21.62 1.64
CA LEU A 81 -13.75 22.36 2.47
C LEU A 81 -12.76 23.17 1.63
N LEU A 82 -12.28 22.64 0.51
CA LEU A 82 -11.39 23.36 -0.41
C LEU A 82 -12.06 24.60 -1.05
N LYS A 83 -13.39 24.67 -1.08
CA LYS A 83 -14.12 25.88 -1.50
C LYS A 83 -14.19 26.95 -0.40
N LYS A 84 -13.88 26.60 0.85
CA LYS A 84 -14.05 27.46 2.03
C LYS A 84 -12.72 27.78 2.74
N PHE A 85 -11.72 26.92 2.59
CA PHE A 85 -10.45 27.00 3.30
C PHE A 85 -9.29 26.56 2.39
N ASP A 86 -8.09 27.05 2.69
CA ASP A 86 -6.87 26.70 1.96
C ASP A 86 -6.40 25.27 2.27
N SER A 87 -5.74 24.62 1.31
CA SER A 87 -5.22 23.24 1.45
C SER A 87 -4.32 23.04 2.67
N ALA A 88 -3.53 24.05 3.05
CA ALA A 88 -2.65 23.98 4.22
C ALA A 88 -3.44 23.82 5.53
N THR A 89 -4.54 24.56 5.68
CA THR A 89 -5.42 24.47 6.85
C THR A 89 -6.10 23.11 6.94
N ILE A 90 -6.52 22.54 5.80
CA ILE A 90 -7.18 21.23 5.74
C ILE A 90 -6.21 20.10 6.13
N LEU A 91 -4.96 20.16 5.64
CA LEU A 91 -3.94 19.16 5.99
C LEU A 91 -3.54 19.21 7.47
N LEU A 92 -3.51 20.40 8.08
CA LEU A 92 -3.27 20.54 9.52
C LEU A 92 -4.40 19.94 10.35
N LEU A 93 -5.66 20.17 9.96
CA LEU A 93 -6.82 19.58 10.63
C LEU A 93 -6.88 18.05 10.45
N ALA A 94 -6.50 17.56 9.27
CA ALA A 94 -6.49 16.13 8.97
C ALA A 94 -5.41 15.32 9.71
N ASN A 95 -4.35 15.97 10.20
CA ASN A 95 -3.30 15.33 11.02
C ASN A 95 -3.49 15.54 12.53
N LYS A 96 -4.52 16.28 12.95
CA LYS A 96 -4.79 16.59 14.36
C LYS A 96 -5.54 15.45 15.08
N TYR A 97 -6.10 14.51 14.33
CA TYR A 97 -6.82 13.33 14.79
C TYR A 97 -6.35 12.11 14.01
#